data_AF-A0A024TTJ1-F1
#
_entry.id   AF-A0A024TTJ1-F1
#
_cell.length_a   1.000
_cell.length_b   1.000
_cell.length_c   1.000
_cell.angle_alpha   90.00
_cell.angle_beta   90.00
_cell.angle_gamma   90.00
#
_symmetry.space_group_name_H-M   'P 1'
#
loop_
_entity.id
_entity.type
_entity.pdbx_description
1 polymer ?
#
loop_
_entity_poly.entity_id
_entity_poly.type
_entity_poly.pdbx_seq_one_letter_code
_entity_poly.pdbx_strand_id
1 'polypeptide(L)'
;MAVLTRVSALLGPSLEKRATDHGVACHFSTLYNPTVLDRLNIGPGKAKTSLSVQVTTGTITIAGQSRPSAQYAACDVHIRLHGKKEVYLLLGKRGALAEPYTFESRLFAVEFLGAVHLVQHMEALKSASPLPMVVHDAILKDQMMCTLFFAREMWTLAMWNQLYPYSGLVDSLAQAVELLEQQQLEQLSDILHAVYFNFHAFTAINRVTDANHELYYRASHMTLLVAKVKALQLHVALYMN
;
A
#
# COMPACT_ATOMS: atom_id res chain seq x y z
N MET A 1 -23.73 4.91 -1.06
CA MET A 1 -23.42 5.99 -0.09
C MET A 1 -22.99 5.50 1.29
N ALA A 2 -23.40 4.32 1.78
CA ALA A 2 -23.02 3.81 3.11
C ALA A 2 -21.57 3.29 3.27
N VAL A 3 -20.81 3.14 2.18
CA VAL A 3 -19.45 2.53 2.18
C VAL A 3 -18.33 3.59 2.26
N LEU A 4 -18.56 4.79 1.73
CA LEU A 4 -17.68 5.95 1.95
C LEU A 4 -17.53 6.26 3.45
N THR A 5 -18.60 6.04 4.21
CA THR A 5 -18.62 6.16 5.68
C THR A 5 -17.73 5.14 6.39
N ARG A 6 -17.45 3.98 5.78
CA ARG A 6 -16.57 2.94 6.38
C ARG A 6 -15.09 3.15 6.04
N VAL A 7 -14.77 3.76 4.90
CA VAL A 7 -13.40 4.16 4.56
C VAL A 7 -12.99 5.37 5.40
N SER A 8 -13.92 6.30 5.64
CA SER A 8 -13.72 7.39 6.61
C SER A 8 -13.50 6.84 8.02
N ALA A 9 -14.18 5.77 8.44
CA ALA A 9 -13.93 5.11 9.74
C ALA A 9 -12.56 4.42 9.88
N LEU A 10 -11.80 4.22 8.80
CA LEU A 10 -10.40 3.72 8.86
C LEU A 10 -9.42 4.82 9.29
N LEU A 11 -9.83 6.08 9.22
CA LEU A 11 -9.08 7.27 9.60
C LEU A 11 -9.86 7.93 10.73
N GLY A 12 -9.38 7.91 11.98
CA GLY A 12 -10.14 8.39 13.14
C GLY A 12 -10.86 9.74 12.94
N PRO A 13 -11.90 10.05 13.74
CA PRO A 13 -12.91 11.10 13.48
C PRO A 13 -12.35 12.53 13.29
N SER A 14 -11.12 12.81 13.73
CA SER A 14 -10.44 14.09 13.52
C SER A 14 -9.85 14.26 12.10
N LEU A 15 -9.67 13.16 11.35
CA LEU A 15 -9.07 13.12 10.02
C LEU A 15 -10.12 13.14 8.89
N GLU A 16 -11.36 12.72 9.18
CA GLU A 16 -12.47 12.65 8.21
C GLU A 16 -12.79 14.01 7.58
N LYS A 17 -12.81 15.09 8.38
CA LYS A 17 -13.28 16.41 7.93
C LYS A 17 -12.30 17.16 7.01
N ARG A 18 -11.06 16.67 6.85
CA ARG A 18 -10.00 17.30 6.02
C ARG A 18 -9.52 16.39 4.89
N ALA A 19 -9.71 15.07 5.00
CA ALA A 19 -9.41 14.11 3.94
C ALA A 19 -10.45 14.08 2.82
N THR A 20 -11.64 14.65 3.02
CA THR A 20 -12.74 14.62 2.04
C THR A 20 -12.52 15.49 0.80
N ASP A 21 -11.74 16.57 0.90
CA ASP A 21 -11.52 17.48 -0.24
C ASP A 21 -10.22 17.19 -1.02
N HIS A 22 -9.24 16.51 -0.42
CA HIS A 22 -7.93 16.26 -1.03
C HIS A 22 -7.47 14.79 -1.04
N GLY A 23 -8.18 13.89 -0.35
CA GLY A 23 -7.85 12.46 -0.27
C GLY A 23 -6.53 12.16 0.47
N VAL A 24 -6.43 10.98 1.08
CA VAL A 24 -5.13 10.47 1.54
C VAL A 24 -4.42 9.88 0.34
N ALA A 25 -3.28 10.46 -0.04
CA ALA A 25 -2.53 10.12 -1.24
C ALA A 25 -1.05 9.84 -0.93
N CYS A 26 -0.53 8.72 -1.43
CA CYS A 26 0.90 8.48 -1.46
C CYS A 26 1.46 8.99 -2.79
N HIS A 27 2.28 10.03 -2.75
CA HIS A 27 2.89 10.65 -3.92
C HIS A 27 4.37 10.31 -4.01
N PHE A 28 4.82 9.96 -5.22
CA PHE A 28 6.17 9.51 -5.49
C PHE A 28 6.72 10.18 -6.73
N SER A 29 7.92 10.75 -6.62
CA SER A 29 8.70 11.20 -7.76
C SER A 29 9.53 10.02 -8.29
N THR A 30 9.38 9.71 -9.58
CA THR A 30 10.02 8.59 -10.25
C THR A 30 10.61 9.01 -11.60
N LEU A 31 11.48 8.17 -12.16
CA LEU A 31 11.96 8.30 -13.54
C LEU A 31 11.27 7.25 -14.40
N TYR A 32 10.56 7.70 -15.45
CA TYR A 32 9.95 6.82 -16.43
C TYR A 32 11.01 6.28 -17.40
N ASN A 33 11.02 4.96 -17.55
CA ASN A 33 11.86 4.20 -18.48
C ASN A 33 13.35 4.62 -18.47
N PRO A 34 14.03 4.53 -17.30
CA PRO A 34 15.37 5.08 -17.14
C PRO A 34 16.42 4.24 -17.89
N THR A 35 17.29 4.92 -18.61
CA THR A 35 18.46 4.33 -19.26
C THR A 35 19.56 4.03 -18.25
N VAL A 36 20.60 3.30 -18.67
CA VAL A 36 21.78 3.04 -17.82
C VAL A 36 22.47 4.35 -17.39
N LEU A 37 22.50 5.36 -18.26
CA LEU A 37 23.08 6.68 -17.95
C LEU A 37 22.25 7.43 -16.90
N ASP A 38 20.92 7.36 -16.98
CA ASP A 38 20.03 7.92 -15.97
C ASP A 38 20.26 7.28 -14.59
N ARG A 39 20.55 5.98 -14.56
CA ARG A 39 20.86 5.25 -13.32
C ARG A 39 22.21 5.65 -12.72
N LEU A 40 23.15 6.12 -13.54
CA LEU A 40 24.47 6.58 -13.12
C LEU A 40 24.51 8.09 -12.83
N ASN A 41 23.39 8.81 -13.00
CA ASN A 41 23.31 10.28 -12.91
C ASN A 41 24.30 10.99 -13.86
N ILE A 42 24.58 10.41 -15.02
CA ILE A 42 25.51 10.98 -16.01
C ILE A 42 24.68 11.64 -17.12
N GLY A 43 24.68 12.98 -17.14
CA GLY A 43 24.04 13.79 -18.19
C GLY A 43 22.86 14.67 -17.68
N PRO A 44 22.18 15.39 -18.59
CA PRO A 44 20.98 16.15 -18.25
C PRO A 44 19.86 15.15 -17.94
N GLY A 45 19.63 14.87 -16.65
CA GLY A 45 18.73 13.81 -16.20
C GLY A 45 17.31 13.91 -16.78
N LYS A 46 16.65 12.75 -16.94
CA LYS A 46 15.26 12.67 -17.42
C LYS A 46 14.29 13.48 -16.55
N ALA A 47 13.25 14.00 -17.20
CA ALA A 47 12.13 14.65 -16.53
C ALA A 47 11.47 13.68 -15.52
N LYS A 48 11.14 14.21 -14.35
CA LYS A 48 10.47 13.44 -13.29
C LYS A 48 9.03 13.12 -13.68
N THR A 49 8.62 11.90 -13.37
CA THR A 49 7.24 11.42 -13.47
C THR A 49 6.70 11.22 -12.06
N SER A 50 5.55 11.80 -11.78
CA SER A 50 4.82 11.60 -10.55
C SER A 50 3.92 10.37 -10.64
N LEU A 51 4.01 9.51 -9.64
CA LEU A 51 3.04 8.46 -9.35
C LEU A 51 2.30 8.81 -8.06
N SER A 52 0.98 8.91 -8.13
CA SER A 52 0.13 9.20 -6.97
C SER A 52 -0.87 8.07 -6.76
N VAL A 53 -0.92 7.50 -5.56
CA VAL A 53 -1.90 6.48 -5.16
C VAL A 53 -2.91 7.13 -4.23
N GLN A 54 -4.15 7.27 -4.67
CA GLN A 54 -5.23 7.81 -3.84
C GLN A 54 -5.96 6.66 -3.13
N VAL A 55 -5.82 6.59 -1.80
CA VAL A 55 -6.38 5.50 -1.00
C VAL A 55 -7.91 5.60 -0.93
N THR A 56 -8.45 6.82 -0.88
CA THR A 56 -9.90 7.06 -0.76
C THR A 56 -10.69 6.65 -2.00
N THR A 57 -10.18 7.00 -3.19
CA THR A 57 -10.85 6.75 -4.49
C THR A 57 -10.43 5.43 -5.10
N GLY A 58 -9.29 4.89 -4.66
CA GLY A 58 -8.72 3.66 -5.15
C GLY A 58 -8.08 3.76 -6.53
N THR A 59 -7.51 4.92 -6.85
CA THR A 59 -6.93 5.19 -8.17
C THR A 59 -5.44 5.47 -8.10
N ILE A 60 -4.73 5.10 -9.17
CA ILE A 60 -3.33 5.43 -9.41
C ILE A 60 -3.29 6.47 -10.52
N THR A 61 -2.69 7.62 -10.25
CA THR A 61 -2.49 8.70 -11.22
C THR A 61 -1.02 8.78 -11.61
N ILE A 62 -0.75 8.81 -12.91
CA ILE A 62 0.57 8.95 -13.50
C ILE A 62 0.60 10.30 -14.20
N ALA A 63 1.44 11.23 -13.74
CA ALA A 63 1.60 12.56 -14.33
C ALA A 63 3.07 12.82 -14.66
N GLY A 64 3.36 13.34 -15.86
CA GLY A 64 4.73 13.68 -16.27
C GLY A 64 4.78 15.02 -16.99
N GLN A 65 5.92 15.70 -16.95
CA GLN A 65 6.08 17.00 -17.63
C GLN A 65 5.86 16.93 -19.15
N SER A 66 6.05 15.75 -19.76
CA SER A 66 5.97 15.53 -21.21
C SER A 66 4.85 14.58 -21.64
N ARG A 67 4.00 14.11 -20.72
CA ARG A 67 2.92 13.14 -21.01
C ARG A 67 1.61 13.59 -20.35
N PRO A 68 0.45 13.47 -21.02
CA PRO A 68 -0.84 13.71 -20.38
C PRO A 68 -0.98 12.87 -19.11
N SER A 69 -1.60 13.46 -18.07
CA SER A 69 -1.93 12.73 -16.86
C SER A 69 -2.89 11.59 -17.19
N ALA A 70 -2.57 10.39 -16.71
CA ALA A 70 -3.40 9.20 -16.87
C ALA A 70 -3.82 8.68 -15.50
N GLN A 71 -5.08 8.28 -15.37
CA GLN A 71 -5.63 7.73 -14.14
C GLN A 71 -6.10 6.30 -14.41
N TYR A 72 -5.72 5.38 -13.52
CA TYR A 72 -6.08 3.97 -13.57
C TYR A 72 -6.76 3.57 -12.26
N ALA A 73 -7.74 2.67 -12.32
CA ALA A 73 -8.22 1.99 -11.13
C ALA A 73 -7.10 1.06 -10.63
N ALA A 74 -6.80 1.06 -9.33
CA ALA A 74 -5.69 0.26 -8.82
C ALA A 74 -5.89 -1.25 -9.02
N CYS A 75 -7.14 -1.71 -9.07
CA CYS A 75 -7.49 -3.11 -9.38
C CYS A 75 -7.13 -3.54 -10.80
N ASP A 76 -6.99 -2.60 -11.75
CA ASP A 76 -6.62 -2.89 -13.14
C ASP A 76 -5.11 -2.81 -13.39
N VAL A 77 -4.32 -2.48 -12.35
CA VAL A 77 -2.87 -2.30 -12.45
C VAL A 77 -2.17 -3.43 -11.71
N HIS A 78 -1.35 -4.22 -12.40
CA HIS A 78 -0.44 -5.13 -11.71
C HIS A 78 0.92 -4.46 -11.52
N ILE A 79 1.54 -4.69 -10.36
CA ILE A 79 2.82 -4.09 -10.02
C ILE A 79 3.85 -5.18 -9.76
N ARG A 80 5.09 -4.93 -10.16
CA ARG A 80 6.21 -5.84 -9.86
C ARG A 80 7.45 -5.05 -9.49
N LEU A 81 7.98 -5.32 -8.30
CA LEU A 81 9.30 -4.82 -7.91
C LEU A 81 10.38 -5.57 -8.69
N HIS A 82 11.28 -4.83 -9.33
CA HIS A 82 12.45 -5.34 -10.02
C HIS A 82 13.71 -4.70 -9.43
N GLY A 83 14.63 -5.53 -8.94
CA GLY A 83 15.84 -5.05 -8.28
C GLY A 83 15.55 -4.20 -7.02
N LYS A 84 16.31 -3.11 -6.85
CA LYS A 84 16.30 -2.31 -5.61
C LYS A 84 15.27 -1.18 -5.60
N LYS A 85 15.08 -0.48 -6.71
CA LYS A 85 14.29 0.76 -6.78
C LYS A 85 13.34 0.82 -7.98
N GLU A 86 13.32 -0.20 -8.82
CA GLU A 86 12.56 -0.20 -10.07
C GLU A 86 11.25 -0.97 -9.86
N VAL A 87 10.13 -0.38 -10.28
CA VAL A 87 8.81 -0.99 -10.23
C VAL A 87 8.24 -0.95 -11.63
N TYR A 88 7.74 -2.09 -12.09
CA TYR A 88 7.02 -2.21 -13.34
C TYR A 88 5.52 -2.07 -13.07
N LEU A 89 4.88 -1.16 -13.78
CA LEU A 89 3.42 -1.11 -13.88
C LEU A 89 3.01 -1.88 -15.13
N LEU A 90 2.24 -2.95 -14.94
CA LEU A 90 1.67 -3.73 -16.02
C LEU A 90 0.25 -3.21 -16.26
N LEU A 91 0.10 -2.42 -17.33
CA LEU A 91 -1.11 -1.70 -17.67
C LEU A 91 -1.87 -2.39 -18.83
N GLY A 92 -3.20 -2.22 -18.85
CA GLY A 92 -4.08 -2.75 -19.89
C GLY A 92 -4.51 -4.21 -19.68
N LYS A 93 -5.37 -4.73 -20.58
CA LYS A 93 -5.91 -6.10 -20.48
C LYS A 93 -4.75 -7.11 -20.37
N ARG A 94 -4.69 -7.83 -19.25
CA ARG A 94 -3.67 -8.86 -18.93
C ARG A 94 -2.22 -8.35 -18.88
N GLY A 95 -1.98 -7.07 -18.59
CA GLY A 95 -0.63 -6.54 -18.42
C GLY A 95 0.17 -6.45 -19.72
N ALA A 96 -0.49 -6.18 -20.85
CA ALA A 96 0.12 -6.10 -22.17
C ALA A 96 1.22 -5.02 -22.29
N LEU A 97 1.18 -3.99 -21.44
CA LEU A 97 2.17 -2.91 -21.40
C LEU A 97 2.92 -2.94 -20.08
N ALA A 98 4.21 -3.25 -20.12
CA ALA A 98 5.09 -3.18 -18.95
C ALA A 98 5.85 -1.85 -18.96
N GLU A 99 5.45 -0.92 -18.10
CA GLU A 99 6.05 0.41 -17.98
C GLU A 99 6.98 0.46 -16.74
N PRO A 100 8.32 0.57 -16.92
CA PRO A 100 9.25 0.65 -15.80
C PRO A 100 9.37 2.05 -15.22
N TYR A 101 9.34 2.14 -13.90
CA TYR A 101 9.52 3.36 -13.10
C TYR A 101 10.62 3.14 -12.06
N THR A 102 11.62 4.01 -12.04
CA THR A 102 12.65 3.99 -10.98
C THR A 102 12.38 5.04 -9.93
N PHE A 103 12.31 4.60 -8.69
CA PHE A 103 12.11 5.42 -7.50
C PHE A 103 13.45 5.95 -6.97
N GLU A 104 13.39 7.04 -6.22
CA GLU A 104 14.57 7.63 -5.57
C GLU A 104 15.23 6.66 -4.57
N SER A 105 14.42 5.87 -3.86
CA SER A 105 14.88 4.92 -2.85
C SER A 105 14.06 3.62 -2.88
N ARG A 106 14.63 2.55 -2.31
CA ARG A 106 13.91 1.28 -2.12
C ARG A 106 12.73 1.46 -1.18
N LEU A 107 12.89 2.31 -0.16
CA LEU A 107 11.83 2.67 0.78
C LEU A 107 10.59 3.17 0.05
N PHE A 108 10.75 4.10 -0.89
CA PHE A 108 9.63 4.63 -1.67
C PHE A 108 9.03 3.62 -2.64
N ALA A 109 9.85 2.76 -3.26
CA ALA A 109 9.34 1.67 -4.09
C ALA A 109 8.45 0.72 -3.25
N VAL A 110 8.91 0.31 -2.06
CA VAL A 110 8.15 -0.58 -1.17
C VAL A 110 6.89 0.10 -0.63
N GLU A 111 6.95 1.39 -0.29
CA GLU A 111 5.77 2.17 0.11
C GLU A 111 4.73 2.25 -1.00
N PHE A 112 5.17 2.49 -2.24
CA PHE A 112 4.28 2.49 -3.40
C PHE A 112 3.61 1.13 -3.59
N LEU A 113 4.38 0.03 -3.55
CA LEU A 113 3.80 -1.32 -3.61
C LEU A 113 2.78 -1.56 -2.50
N GLY A 114 3.13 -1.17 -1.27
CA GLY A 114 2.24 -1.28 -0.12
C GLY A 114 0.93 -0.53 -0.33
N ALA A 115 0.99 0.71 -0.82
CA ALA A 115 -0.17 1.56 -1.07
C ALA A 115 -1.08 0.97 -2.15
N VAL A 116 -0.52 0.51 -3.28
CA VAL A 116 -1.30 -0.11 -4.35
C VAL A 116 -1.98 -1.40 -3.87
N HIS A 117 -1.24 -2.30 -3.21
CA HIS A 117 -1.82 -3.53 -2.66
C HIS A 117 -2.94 -3.25 -1.64
N LEU A 118 -2.77 -2.23 -0.78
CA LEU A 118 -3.82 -1.84 0.17
C LEU A 118 -5.10 -1.43 -0.57
N VAL A 119 -4.97 -0.58 -1.58
CA VAL A 119 -6.13 -0.13 -2.35
C VAL A 119 -6.80 -1.29 -3.09
N GLN A 120 -6.02 -2.18 -3.69
CA GLN A 120 -6.54 -3.38 -4.35
C GLN A 120 -7.31 -4.26 -3.36
N HIS A 121 -6.78 -4.44 -2.14
CA HIS A 121 -7.46 -5.20 -1.10
C HIS A 121 -8.77 -4.52 -0.67
N MET A 122 -8.74 -3.20 -0.45
CA MET A 122 -9.95 -2.43 -0.10
C MET A 122 -11.02 -2.52 -1.19
N GLU A 123 -10.63 -2.52 -2.46
CA GLU A 123 -11.56 -2.72 -3.57
C GLU A 123 -12.15 -4.14 -3.56
N ALA A 124 -11.30 -5.17 -3.42
CA ALA A 124 -11.75 -6.55 -3.34
C ALA A 124 -12.73 -6.80 -2.19
N LEU A 125 -12.53 -6.16 -1.04
CA LEU A 125 -13.41 -6.26 0.12
C LEU A 125 -14.81 -5.68 -0.11
N LYS A 126 -15.01 -4.77 -1.10
CA LYS A 126 -16.34 -4.21 -1.40
C LYS A 126 -17.29 -5.26 -1.97
N SER A 127 -16.76 -6.29 -2.62
CA SER A 127 -17.52 -7.38 -3.25
C SER A 127 -17.14 -8.76 -2.69
N ALA A 128 -16.40 -8.80 -1.58
CA ALA A 128 -15.96 -10.06 -1.00
C ALA A 128 -17.15 -10.84 -0.42
N SER A 129 -17.15 -12.15 -0.67
CA SER A 129 -18.09 -13.09 -0.07
C SER A 129 -17.27 -14.24 0.50
N PRO A 130 -17.59 -14.74 1.71
CA PRO A 130 -16.81 -15.80 2.32
C PRO A 130 -16.94 -17.09 1.50
N LEU A 131 -15.79 -17.71 1.22
CA LEU A 131 -15.74 -19.05 0.64
C LEU A 131 -16.00 -20.12 1.72
N PRO A 132 -16.38 -21.36 1.35
CA PRO A 132 -16.58 -22.45 2.31
C PRO A 132 -15.34 -22.77 3.15
N MET A 133 -14.15 -22.50 2.62
CA MET A 133 -12.88 -22.67 3.33
C MET A 133 -12.02 -21.45 3.10
N VAL A 134 -11.58 -20.82 4.19
CA VAL A 134 -10.75 -19.61 4.17
C VAL A 134 -9.41 -19.80 3.47
N VAL A 135 -8.85 -21.02 3.51
CA VAL A 135 -7.59 -21.36 2.82
C VAL A 135 -7.68 -21.28 1.30
N HIS A 136 -8.89 -21.31 0.73
CA HIS A 136 -9.12 -21.16 -0.70
C HIS A 136 -9.26 -19.68 -1.11
N ASP A 137 -9.29 -18.74 -0.16
CA ASP A 137 -9.32 -17.33 -0.46
C ASP A 137 -7.93 -16.83 -0.88
N ALA A 138 -7.71 -16.85 -2.20
CA ALA A 138 -6.47 -16.38 -2.80
C ALA A 138 -6.19 -14.89 -2.52
N ILE A 139 -7.23 -14.06 -2.37
CA ILE A 139 -7.08 -12.62 -2.10
C ILE A 139 -6.60 -12.43 -0.68
N LEU A 140 -7.20 -13.10 0.30
CA LEU A 140 -6.75 -13.05 1.69
C LEU A 140 -5.30 -13.51 1.81
N LYS A 141 -4.98 -14.66 1.20
CA LYS A 141 -3.61 -15.21 1.23
C LYS A 141 -2.60 -14.25 0.61
N ASP A 142 -2.90 -13.72 -0.58
CA ASP A 142 -2.02 -12.76 -1.27
C ASP A 142 -1.81 -11.48 -0.44
N GLN A 143 -2.88 -10.94 0.15
CA GLN A 143 -2.79 -9.71 0.93
C GLN A 143 -2.09 -9.89 2.28
N MET A 144 -2.19 -11.07 2.90
CA MET A 144 -1.36 -11.42 4.07
C MET A 144 0.12 -11.47 3.71
N MET A 145 0.47 -12.14 2.60
CA MET A 145 1.85 -12.21 2.11
C MET A 145 2.39 -10.83 1.72
N CYS A 146 1.59 -10.00 1.06
CA CYS A 146 1.95 -8.62 0.72
C CYS A 146 2.18 -7.75 1.97
N THR A 147 1.37 -7.95 3.01
CA THR A 147 1.51 -7.21 4.29
C THR A 147 2.76 -7.65 5.05
N LEU A 148 3.03 -8.96 5.11
CA LEU A 148 4.27 -9.49 5.70
C LEU A 148 5.51 -9.01 4.92
N PHE A 149 5.48 -9.04 3.59
CA PHE A 149 6.56 -8.52 2.75
C PHE A 149 6.82 -7.04 3.03
N PHE A 150 5.77 -6.23 3.11
CA PHE A 150 5.87 -4.81 3.44
C PHE A 150 6.52 -4.61 4.82
N ALA A 151 6.07 -5.34 5.85
CA ALA A 151 6.63 -5.24 7.19
C ALA A 151 8.11 -5.66 7.24
N ARG A 152 8.49 -6.74 6.54
CA ARG A 152 9.89 -7.21 6.44
C ARG A 152 10.81 -6.19 5.77
N GLU A 153 10.34 -5.53 4.72
CA GLU A 153 11.12 -4.50 4.05
C GLU A 153 11.26 -3.25 4.92
N MET A 154 10.16 -2.80 5.53
CA MET A 154 10.15 -1.63 6.42
C MET A 154 10.94 -1.88 7.71
N TRP A 155 11.05 -3.13 8.16
CA TRP A 155 11.89 -3.54 9.29
C TRP A 155 13.32 -2.99 9.19
N THR A 156 13.91 -3.07 8.00
CA THR A 156 15.25 -2.54 7.73
C THR A 156 15.22 -1.13 7.14
N LEU A 157 14.36 -0.87 6.16
CA LEU A 157 14.39 0.39 5.40
C LEU A 157 13.91 1.60 6.20
N ALA A 158 12.92 1.40 7.07
CA ALA A 158 12.41 2.44 7.96
C ALA A 158 13.04 2.36 9.36
N MET A 159 14.08 1.53 9.53
CA MET A 159 14.81 1.32 10.79
C MET A 159 13.90 0.89 11.96
N TRP A 160 12.79 0.20 11.69
CA TRP A 160 11.92 -0.31 12.76
C TRP A 160 12.66 -1.30 13.65
N ASN A 161 13.66 -2.00 13.13
CA ASN A 161 14.55 -2.86 13.89
C ASN A 161 15.35 -2.15 15.01
N GLN A 162 15.48 -0.82 14.95
CA GLN A 162 16.17 -0.02 15.98
C GLN A 162 15.22 0.45 17.09
N LEU A 163 13.93 0.15 16.97
CA LEU A 163 12.89 0.71 17.82
C LEU A 163 12.18 -0.44 18.54
N TYR A 164 12.28 -0.46 19.88
CA TYR A 164 11.71 -1.51 20.73
C TYR A 164 10.23 -1.84 20.45
N PRO A 165 9.33 -0.86 20.18
CA PRO A 165 7.91 -1.17 19.93
C PRO A 165 7.65 -2.11 18.76
N TYR A 166 8.60 -2.26 17.83
CA TYR A 166 8.43 -3.11 16.66
C TYR A 166 9.01 -4.52 16.85
N SER A 167 9.66 -4.82 17.98
CA SER A 167 10.16 -6.15 18.27
C SER A 167 9.04 -7.17 18.19
N GLY A 168 9.18 -8.16 17.30
CA GLY A 168 8.18 -9.20 17.08
C GLY A 168 7.09 -8.88 16.05
N LEU A 169 7.01 -7.67 15.47
CA LEU A 169 6.00 -7.34 14.44
C LEU A 169 6.07 -8.30 13.24
N VAL A 170 7.28 -8.54 12.72
CA VAL A 170 7.49 -9.44 11.58
C VAL A 170 7.14 -10.87 11.95
N ASP A 171 7.49 -11.31 13.16
CA ASP A 171 7.23 -12.66 13.63
C ASP A 171 5.74 -12.88 13.86
N SER A 172 5.03 -11.92 14.44
CA SER A 172 3.57 -11.96 14.59
C SER A 172 2.87 -12.04 13.24
N LEU A 173 3.28 -11.25 12.25
CA LEU A 173 2.68 -11.33 10.90
C LEU A 173 3.04 -12.65 10.19
N ALA A 174 4.22 -13.21 10.42
CA ALA A 174 4.60 -14.52 9.89
C ALA A 174 3.75 -15.63 10.52
N GLN A 175 3.59 -15.61 11.84
CA GLN A 175 2.71 -16.52 12.56
C GLN A 175 1.26 -16.41 12.08
N ALA A 176 0.77 -15.20 11.83
CA ALA A 176 -0.56 -14.99 11.27
C ALA A 176 -0.73 -15.71 9.91
N VAL A 177 0.28 -15.67 9.03
CA VAL A 177 0.24 -16.40 7.75
C VAL A 177 0.13 -17.91 7.98
N GLU A 178 0.90 -18.46 8.93
CA GLU A 178 0.85 -19.88 9.27
C GLU A 178 -0.53 -20.29 9.83
N LEU A 179 -1.12 -19.47 10.70
CA LEU A 179 -2.45 -19.71 11.26
C LEU A 179 -3.56 -19.69 10.20
N LEU A 180 -3.43 -18.85 9.17
CA LEU A 180 -4.33 -18.88 8.02
C LEU A 180 -4.28 -20.25 7.31
N GLU A 181 -3.09 -20.78 7.07
CA GLU A 181 -2.91 -22.10 6.43
C GLU A 181 -3.44 -23.24 7.29
N GLN A 182 -3.34 -23.10 8.62
CA GLN A 182 -3.86 -24.05 9.61
C GLN A 182 -5.37 -23.88 9.90
N GLN A 183 -6.04 -22.90 9.27
CA GLN A 183 -7.45 -22.58 9.52
C GLN A 183 -7.77 -22.16 10.97
N GLN A 184 -6.79 -21.62 11.69
CA GLN A 184 -6.93 -21.17 13.08
C GLN A 184 -7.35 -19.69 13.14
N LEU A 185 -8.60 -19.41 12.73
CA LEU A 185 -9.10 -18.04 12.52
C LEU A 185 -9.19 -17.18 13.78
N GLU A 186 -9.52 -17.76 14.93
CA GLU A 186 -9.58 -17.03 16.20
C GLU A 186 -8.21 -16.49 16.59
N GLN A 187 -7.19 -17.36 16.60
CA GLN A 187 -5.81 -17.01 16.92
C GLN A 187 -5.23 -16.02 15.90
N LEU A 188 -5.56 -16.21 14.60
CA LEU A 188 -5.22 -15.26 13.55
C LEU A 188 -5.81 -13.87 13.84
N SER A 189 -7.10 -13.81 14.17
CA SER A 189 -7.79 -12.56 14.51
C SER A 189 -7.15 -11.87 15.71
N ASP A 190 -6.81 -12.63 16.76
CA ASP A 190 -6.15 -12.11 17.96
C ASP A 190 -4.79 -11.49 17.66
N ILE A 191 -3.97 -12.15 16.83
CA ILE A 191 -2.67 -11.62 16.41
C ILE A 191 -2.85 -10.32 15.61
N LEU A 192 -3.75 -10.30 14.63
CA LEU A 192 -4.01 -9.10 13.84
C LEU A 192 -4.53 -7.95 14.73
N HIS A 193 -5.34 -8.27 15.74
CA HIS A 193 -5.82 -7.31 16.72
C HIS A 193 -4.71 -6.75 17.62
N ALA A 194 -3.83 -7.60 18.14
CA ALA A 194 -2.69 -7.18 18.91
C ALA A 194 -1.77 -6.25 18.10
N VAL A 195 -1.47 -6.61 16.84
CA VAL A 195 -0.67 -5.76 15.94
C VAL A 195 -1.36 -4.42 15.71
N TYR A 196 -2.65 -4.40 15.38
CA TYR A 196 -3.39 -3.14 15.20
C TYR A 196 -3.33 -2.27 16.46
N PHE A 197 -3.65 -2.85 17.63
CA PHE A 197 -3.69 -2.13 18.89
C PHE A 197 -2.33 -1.52 19.26
N ASN A 198 -1.24 -2.27 19.06
CA ASN A 198 0.11 -1.79 19.35
C ASN A 198 0.53 -0.62 18.47
N PHE A 199 0.08 -0.56 17.21
CA PHE A 199 0.63 0.39 16.24
C PHE A 199 -0.31 1.53 15.81
N HIS A 200 -1.63 1.42 16.04
CA HIS A 200 -2.59 2.44 15.58
C HIS A 200 -2.33 3.85 16.16
N ALA A 201 -1.78 3.93 17.38
CA ALA A 201 -1.44 5.19 18.03
C ALA A 201 -0.26 5.92 17.36
N PHE A 202 0.56 5.23 16.57
CA PHE A 202 1.72 5.80 15.85
C PHE A 202 1.39 6.19 14.41
N THR A 203 0.11 6.16 14.03
CA THR A 203 -0.33 6.60 12.70
C THR A 203 -0.22 8.11 12.57
N ALA A 204 0.22 8.55 11.40
CA ALA A 204 0.37 9.97 11.07
C ALA A 204 0.01 10.20 9.60
N ILE A 205 -0.63 11.34 9.34
CA ILE A 205 -0.87 11.87 7.99
C ILE A 205 -0.22 13.23 7.91
N ASN A 206 0.79 13.32 7.05
CA ASN A 206 1.59 14.52 6.89
C ASN A 206 1.04 15.35 5.72
N ARG A 207 0.94 16.66 5.93
CA ARG A 207 0.66 17.61 4.87
C ARG A 207 1.96 17.88 4.12
N VAL A 208 1.98 17.60 2.83
CA VAL A 208 3.17 17.77 1.98
C VAL A 208 2.80 18.66 0.79
N THR A 209 3.75 19.49 0.40
CA THR A 209 3.66 20.32 -0.81
C THR A 209 4.68 19.80 -1.80
N ASP A 210 4.27 19.49 -3.03
CA ASP A 210 5.22 19.07 -4.08
C ASP A 210 5.99 20.26 -4.69
N ALA A 211 6.85 19.95 -5.67
CA ALA A 211 7.61 20.95 -6.41
C ALA A 211 6.74 21.89 -7.26
N ASN A 212 5.48 21.54 -7.53
CA ASN A 212 4.51 22.33 -8.28
C ASN A 212 3.58 23.15 -7.37
N HIS A 213 3.86 23.19 -6.06
CA HIS A 213 3.01 23.80 -5.04
C HIS A 213 1.62 23.15 -4.87
N GLU A 214 1.43 21.94 -5.38
CA GLU A 214 0.22 21.17 -5.13
C GLU A 214 0.28 20.57 -3.72
N LEU A 215 -0.81 20.75 -2.99
CA LEU A 215 -0.96 20.27 -1.64
C LEU A 215 -1.53 18.86 -1.64
N TYR A 216 -0.87 17.92 -0.95
CA TYR A 216 -1.39 16.58 -0.75
C TYR A 216 -1.12 16.06 0.67
N TYR A 217 -1.87 15.02 1.05
CA TYR A 217 -1.79 14.39 2.35
C TYR A 217 -1.14 13.02 2.22
N ARG A 218 0.05 12.85 2.79
CA ARG A 218 0.81 11.59 2.74
C ARG A 218 0.65 10.80 4.03
N ALA A 219 0.16 9.56 3.91
CA ALA A 219 0.17 8.60 5.00
C ALA A 219 1.61 8.19 5.34
N SER A 220 1.95 8.10 6.63
CA SER A 220 3.22 7.50 7.05
C SER A 220 3.25 6.00 6.72
N HIS A 221 4.44 5.40 6.62
CA HIS A 221 4.57 3.95 6.43
C HIS A 221 3.87 3.15 7.54
N MET A 222 3.76 3.72 8.75
CA MET A 222 3.03 3.13 9.86
C MET A 222 1.52 3.18 9.65
N THR A 223 0.98 4.32 9.19
CA THR A 223 -0.43 4.43 8.78
C THR A 223 -0.75 3.40 7.70
N LEU A 224 0.14 3.20 6.74
CA LEU A 224 -0.04 2.21 5.69
C LEU A 224 -0.04 0.76 6.23
N LEU A 225 0.84 0.43 7.17
CA LEU A 225 0.84 -0.88 7.86
C LEU A 225 -0.48 -1.10 8.61
N VAL A 226 -0.87 -0.14 9.44
CA VAL A 226 -2.08 -0.24 10.28
C VAL A 226 -3.32 -0.39 9.41
N ALA A 227 -3.41 0.36 8.30
CA ALA A 227 -4.51 0.23 7.34
C ALA A 227 -4.54 -1.16 6.68
N LYS A 228 -3.38 -1.73 6.31
CA LYS A 228 -3.29 -3.12 5.81
C LYS A 228 -3.76 -4.14 6.83
N VAL A 229 -3.28 -4.03 8.07
CA VAL A 229 -3.68 -4.94 9.16
C VAL A 229 -5.19 -4.82 9.40
N LYS A 230 -5.74 -3.60 9.39
CA LYS A 230 -7.18 -3.39 9.55
C LYS A 230 -8.00 -4.00 8.40
N ALA A 231 -7.52 -3.88 7.16
CA ALA A 231 -8.16 -4.53 6.01
C ALA A 231 -8.12 -6.06 6.15
N LEU A 232 -7.02 -6.65 6.65
CA LEU A 232 -6.94 -8.08 6.95
C LEU A 232 -7.92 -8.50 8.04
N GLN A 233 -8.06 -7.74 9.13
CA GLN A 233 -9.06 -8.02 10.17
C GLN A 233 -10.48 -8.04 9.61
N LEU A 234 -10.82 -7.07 8.76
CA LEU A 234 -12.13 -7.02 8.09
C LEU A 234 -12.34 -8.22 7.17
N HIS A 235 -11.29 -8.66 6.48
CA HIS A 235 -11.34 -9.83 5.62
C HIS A 235 -11.57 -11.12 6.41
N VAL A 236 -10.80 -11.34 7.47
CA VAL A 236 -10.93 -12.50 8.36
C VAL A 236 -12.30 -12.55 9.03
N ALA A 237 -12.85 -11.40 9.43
CA ALA A 237 -14.17 -11.31 10.03
C ALA A 237 -15.31 -11.81 9.11
N LEU A 238 -15.12 -11.87 7.79
CA LEU A 238 -16.10 -12.48 6.88
C LEU A 238 -16.27 -13.99 7.13
N TYR A 239 -15.26 -14.65 7.68
CA TYR A 239 -15.20 -16.10 7.90
C TYR A 239 -15.51 -16.50 9.35
N MET A 240 -15.66 -15.55 10.26
CA MET A 240 -15.91 -15.80 11.69
C MET A 240 -17.39 -15.67 12.08
N ASN A 241 -18.28 -15.40 11.12
CA ASN A 241 -19.73 -15.27 11.35
C ASN A 241 -20.49 -16.54 10.98
#